data_AF-A0A9N9GHS1-F1
#
_entry.id   AF-A0A9N9GHS1-F1
#
_cell.length_a   1.000
_cell.length_b   1.000
_cell.length_c   1.000
_cell.angle_alpha   90.00
_cell.angle_beta   90.00
_cell.angle_gamma   90.00
#
_symmetry.space_group_name_H-M   'P 1'
#
loop_
_entity.id
_entity.type
_entity.pdbx_description
1 polymer ?
#
loop_
_entity_poly.entity_id
_entity_poly.type
_entity_poly.pdbx_seq_one_letter_code
_entity_poly.pdbx_strand_id
1 'polypeptide(L)'
;MLKKKLQLSRDTPFSVLHSNLFYGVTHLYHRHLQALSDALLTSLNDTGVFDFYQHLNINWYATSFCINDNIASAYTSYEASTVQKKKIQRLLEMLPTMEILKIRYPNIYDPTWLCFRCDCADETYSHIWECPTTWTL
;
A
#
# COMPACT_ATOMS: atom_id res chain seq x y z
N MET A 1 -14.88 -5.48 -5.70
CA MET A 1 -13.46 -5.22 -6.08
C MET A 1 -12.49 -6.30 -5.58
N LEU A 2 -12.58 -6.81 -4.34
CA LEU A 2 -11.67 -7.86 -3.84
C LEU A 2 -11.74 -9.20 -4.61
N LYS A 3 -12.95 -9.69 -4.92
CA LYS A 3 -13.13 -10.99 -5.62
C LYS A 3 -12.41 -11.07 -6.97
N LYS A 4 -12.45 -9.97 -7.73
CA LYS A 4 -11.79 -9.84 -9.04
C LYS A 4 -10.24 -9.85 -8.93
N LYS A 5 -9.69 -9.37 -7.81
CA LYS A 5 -8.24 -9.40 -7.52
C LYS A 5 -7.76 -10.74 -6.93
N LEU A 6 -8.68 -11.55 -6.40
CA LEU A 6 -8.41 -12.87 -5.84
C LEU A 6 -8.79 -14.02 -6.79
N GLN A 7 -9.15 -13.70 -8.04
CA GLN A 7 -9.65 -14.65 -9.05
C GLN A 7 -10.82 -15.53 -8.55
N LEU A 8 -11.61 -15.02 -7.59
CA LEU A 8 -12.78 -15.72 -7.09
C LEU A 8 -13.93 -15.54 -8.10
N SER A 9 -14.67 -16.63 -8.34
CA SER A 9 -15.89 -16.60 -9.16
C SER A 9 -16.82 -15.48 -8.68
N ARG A 10 -17.56 -14.85 -9.60
CA ARG A 10 -18.57 -13.84 -9.25
C ARG A 10 -19.58 -14.38 -8.22
N ASP A 11 -19.83 -15.69 -8.29
CA ASP A 11 -20.80 -16.40 -7.46
C ASP A 11 -20.22 -16.85 -6.11
N THR A 12 -18.91 -16.64 -5.86
CA THR A 12 -18.31 -16.99 -4.57
C THR A 12 -18.97 -16.17 -3.45
N PRO A 13 -19.54 -16.78 -2.40
CA PRO A 13 -20.23 -16.05 -1.34
C PRO A 13 -19.31 -15.04 -0.66
N PHE A 14 -19.83 -13.87 -0.28
CA PHE A 14 -19.04 -12.90 0.49
C PHE A 14 -18.56 -13.46 1.84
N SER A 15 -19.23 -14.50 2.38
CA SER A 15 -18.82 -15.19 3.61
C SER A 15 -17.45 -15.87 3.51
N VAL A 16 -16.95 -16.20 2.31
CA VAL A 16 -15.59 -16.74 2.13
C VAL A 16 -14.51 -15.71 2.51
N LEU A 17 -14.77 -14.43 2.24
CA LEU A 17 -13.89 -13.32 2.65
C LEU A 17 -13.93 -13.07 4.17
N HIS A 18 -15.02 -13.47 4.83
CA HIS A 18 -15.19 -13.42 6.29
C HIS A 18 -14.80 -14.73 6.98
N SER A 19 -14.29 -15.73 6.25
CA SER A 19 -13.73 -16.91 6.88
C SER A 19 -12.56 -16.50 7.78
N ASN A 20 -12.45 -17.13 8.96
CA ASN A 20 -11.44 -16.76 9.97
C ASN A 20 -10.00 -16.74 9.41
N LEU A 21 -9.72 -17.54 8.38
CA LEU A 21 -8.43 -17.59 7.69
C LEU A 21 -8.20 -16.34 6.81
N PHE A 22 -9.13 -16.01 5.91
CA PHE A 22 -8.99 -14.82 5.03
C PHE A 22 -9.13 -13.51 5.81
N TYR A 23 -10.05 -13.47 6.78
CA TYR A 23 -10.21 -12.32 7.67
C TYR A 23 -8.98 -12.13 8.56
N GLY A 24 -8.41 -13.22 9.09
CA GLY A 24 -7.18 -13.18 9.90
C GLY A 24 -5.99 -12.63 9.14
N VAL A 25 -5.72 -13.13 7.93
CA VAL A 25 -4.57 -12.69 7.11
C VAL A 25 -4.71 -11.23 6.67
N THR A 26 -5.92 -10.84 6.23
CA THR A 26 -6.18 -9.44 5.89
C THR A 26 -6.04 -8.54 7.12
N HIS A 27 -6.65 -8.92 8.25
CA HIS A 27 -6.55 -8.17 9.50
C HIS A 27 -5.10 -8.03 9.99
N LEU A 28 -4.26 -9.06 9.88
CA LEU A 28 -2.85 -8.99 10.26
C LEU A 28 -2.07 -8.02 9.37
N TYR A 29 -2.27 -8.07 8.05
CA TYR A 29 -1.65 -7.13 7.13
C TYR A 29 -2.11 -5.68 7.34
N HIS A 30 -3.41 -5.49 7.57
CA HIS A 30 -3.98 -4.18 7.91
C HIS A 30 -3.39 -3.64 9.21
N ARG A 31 -3.24 -4.50 10.24
CA ARG A 31 -2.65 -4.14 11.53
C ARG A 31 -1.16 -3.81 11.42
N HIS A 32 -0.41 -4.58 10.63
CA HIS A 32 1.00 -4.31 10.40
C HIS A 32 1.22 -2.96 9.68
N LEU A 33 0.42 -2.67 8.66
CA LEU A 33 0.46 -1.37 7.98
C LEU A 33 0.04 -0.22 8.89
N GLN A 34 -0.96 -0.42 9.74
CA GLN A 34 -1.37 0.57 10.72
C GLN A 34 -0.27 0.80 11.76
N ALA A 35 0.36 -0.25 12.27
CA ALA A 35 1.49 -0.13 13.19
C ALA A 35 2.70 0.59 12.56
N LEU A 36 3.02 0.33 11.29
CA LEU A 36 4.07 1.06 10.58
C LEU A 36 3.70 2.53 10.34
N SER A 37 2.44 2.80 10.00
CA SER A 37 1.90 4.16 9.89
C SER A 37 2.02 4.92 11.21
N ASP A 38 1.57 4.31 12.31
CA ASP A 38 1.57 4.93 13.63
C ASP A 38 3.00 5.13 14.15
N ALA A 39 3.89 4.15 13.92
CA ALA A 39 5.31 4.27 14.24
C ALA A 39 5.98 5.39 13.43
N LEU A 40 5.65 5.51 12.15
CA LEU A 40 6.13 6.59 11.30
C LEU A 40 5.62 7.94 11.79
N LEU A 41 4.32 8.10 12.02
CA LEU A 41 3.75 9.36 12.53
C LEU A 41 4.32 9.74 13.90
N THR A 42 4.55 8.76 14.77
CA THR A 42 5.20 8.97 16.07
C THR A 42 6.63 9.44 15.89
N SER A 43 7.41 8.80 15.00
CA SER A 43 8.78 9.21 14.70
C SER A 43 8.86 10.54 13.93
N LEU A 44 7.84 10.91 13.15
CA LEU A 44 7.71 12.25 12.57
C LEU A 44 7.48 13.32 13.64
N ASN A 45 6.78 12.97 14.73
CA ASN A 45 6.45 13.91 15.80
C ASN A 45 7.57 13.99 16.87
N ASP A 46 8.40 12.95 17.00
CA ASP A 46 9.55 12.95 17.90
C ASP A 46 10.71 13.73 17.31
N THR A 47 10.95 14.94 17.84
CA THR A 47 12.01 15.87 17.44
C THR A 47 13.43 15.28 17.48
N GLY A 48 13.66 14.17 18.19
CA GLY A 48 14.97 13.50 18.29
C GLY A 48 15.32 12.56 17.13
N VAL A 49 14.34 12.08 16.35
CA VAL A 49 14.59 11.21 15.19
C VAL A 49 15.09 12.02 13.97
N PHE A 50 14.85 13.33 13.98
CA PHE A 50 15.23 14.27 12.93
C PHE A 50 16.76 14.34 12.72
N ASP A 51 17.56 14.16 13.77
CA ASP A 51 19.02 14.19 13.67
C ASP A 51 19.58 13.00 12.87
N PHE A 52 18.91 11.83 12.92
CA PHE A 52 19.37 10.65 12.19
C PHE A 52 19.06 10.70 10.69
N TYR A 53 18.02 11.43 10.27
CA TYR A 53 17.63 11.56 8.86
C TYR A 53 18.01 12.93 8.25
N GLN A 54 18.82 13.71 8.95
CA GLN A 54 19.24 15.06 8.53
C GLN A 54 19.87 15.08 7.13
N HIS A 55 20.49 13.97 6.71
CA HIS A 55 21.11 13.80 5.40
C HIS A 55 20.10 13.64 4.24
N LEU A 56 18.84 13.29 4.51
CA LEU A 56 17.80 13.15 3.48
C LEU A 56 17.11 14.48 3.14
N ASN A 57 17.43 15.57 3.85
CA ASN A 57 16.88 16.92 3.66
C ASN A 57 15.34 16.95 3.50
N ILE A 58 14.63 16.07 4.22
CA ILE A 58 13.18 15.96 4.10
C ILE A 58 12.53 16.88 5.13
N ASN A 59 11.67 17.79 4.67
CA ASN A 59 10.87 18.63 5.55
C ASN A 59 9.73 17.79 6.16
N TRP A 60 9.99 17.19 7.31
CA TRP A 60 9.05 16.34 8.05
C TRP A 60 7.78 17.05 8.50
N TYR A 61 7.84 18.36 8.78
CA TYR A 61 6.64 19.14 9.09
C TYR A 61 5.71 19.20 7.86
N ALA A 62 6.26 19.51 6.69
CA ALA A 62 5.52 19.49 5.43
C ALA A 62 5.04 18.07 5.07
N THR A 63 5.87 17.04 5.28
CA THR A 63 5.49 15.64 5.03
C THR A 63 4.33 15.20 5.91
N SER A 64 4.38 15.48 7.22
CA SER A 64 3.30 15.16 8.16
C SER A 64 2.00 15.89 7.79
N PHE A 65 2.10 17.17 7.42
CA PHE A 65 0.96 17.95 6.94
C PHE A 65 0.33 17.33 5.67
N CYS A 66 1.15 16.94 4.69
CA CYS A 66 0.70 16.31 3.46
C CYS A 66 0.11 14.91 3.68
N ILE A 67 0.57 14.16 4.68
CA ILE A 67 0.01 12.85 5.04
C ILE A 67 -1.37 13.02 5.70
N ASN A 68 -1.50 14.02 6.58
CA ASN A 68 -2.67 14.21 7.43
C ASN A 68 -3.76 15.12 6.83
N ASP A 69 -3.62 15.60 5.58
CA ASP A 69 -4.64 16.35 4.81
C ASP A 69 -5.32 17.53 5.55
N ASN A 70 -4.64 18.13 6.54
CA ASN A 70 -5.21 19.19 7.37
C ASN A 70 -6.60 18.83 7.93
N ILE A 71 -6.73 17.65 8.55
CA ILE A 71 -7.95 17.28 9.26
C ILE A 71 -8.08 18.23 10.48
N ALA A 72 -8.75 19.37 10.28
CA ALA A 72 -9.10 20.31 11.35
C ALA A 72 -10.09 19.71 12.37
N SER A 73 -10.56 18.48 12.14
CA SER A 73 -11.50 17.77 12.99
C SER A 73 -10.83 16.60 13.71
N ALA A 74 -11.12 16.39 14.99
CA ALA A 74 -10.68 15.20 15.72
C ALA A 74 -11.34 13.88 15.23
N TYR A 75 -12.19 13.94 14.20
CA TYR A 75 -12.91 12.80 13.66
C TYR A 75 -12.15 12.14 12.52
N THR A 76 -11.86 10.85 12.67
CA THR A 76 -11.30 10.02 11.60
C THR A 76 -12.44 9.33 10.85
N SER A 77 -12.57 9.61 9.55
CA SER A 77 -13.47 8.86 8.68
C SER A 77 -12.73 7.67 8.07
N TYR A 78 -13.45 6.59 7.76
CA TYR A 78 -12.87 5.44 7.07
C TYR A 78 -12.21 5.86 5.73
N GLU A 79 -12.83 6.80 5.01
CA GLU A 79 -12.29 7.34 3.77
C GLU A 79 -10.96 8.07 4.00
N ALA A 80 -10.90 8.97 4.99
CA ALA A 80 -9.67 9.69 5.35
C ALA A 80 -8.55 8.73 5.75
N SER A 81 -8.84 7.74 6.60
CA SER A 81 -7.87 6.71 6.99
C SER A 81 -7.41 5.86 5.80
N THR A 82 -8.28 5.56 4.84
CA THR A 82 -7.86 4.81 3.63
C THR A 82 -6.97 5.64 2.70
N VAL A 83 -7.20 6.95 2.61
CA VAL A 83 -6.36 7.88 1.83
C VAL A 83 -5.00 8.03 2.50
N GLN A 84 -4.96 8.30 3.80
CA GLN A 84 -3.74 8.38 4.60
C GLN A 84 -2.92 7.10 4.50
N LYS A 85 -3.56 5.94 4.66
CA LYS A 85 -2.94 4.63 4.45
C LYS A 85 -2.29 4.52 3.07
N LYS A 86 -2.99 4.91 2.00
CA LYS A 86 -2.44 4.88 0.63
C LYS A 86 -1.25 5.82 0.44
N LYS A 87 -1.23 6.97 1.13
CA LYS A 87 -0.11 7.92 1.08
C LYS A 87 1.13 7.33 1.75
N ILE A 88 0.96 6.77 2.94
CA ILE A 88 2.04 6.12 3.68
C ILE A 88 2.56 4.89 2.94
N GLN A 89 1.67 4.08 2.36
CA GLN A 89 2.08 2.94 1.52
C GLN A 89 2.92 3.35 0.32
N ARG A 90 2.69 4.54 -0.26
CA ARG A 90 3.55 5.06 -1.34
C ARG A 90 4.88 5.56 -0.77
N LEU A 91 4.85 6.34 0.32
CA LEU A 91 6.06 6.86 0.95
C LEU A 91 7.04 5.76 1.36
N LEU A 92 6.51 4.62 1.81
CA LEU A 92 7.30 3.46 2.27
C LEU A 92 7.54 2.41 1.16
N GLU A 93 7.21 2.71 -0.10
CA GLU A 93 7.34 1.78 -1.23
C GLU A 93 6.59 0.44 -1.05
N MET A 94 5.58 0.42 -0.16
CA MET A 94 4.79 -0.77 0.19
C MET A 94 3.61 -1.02 -0.75
N LEU A 95 3.66 -0.49 -1.97
CA LEU A 95 2.62 -0.76 -2.96
C LEU A 95 2.59 -2.26 -3.28
N PRO A 96 1.41 -2.84 -3.54
CA PRO A 96 1.30 -4.23 -3.96
C PRO A 96 1.74 -4.35 -5.44
N THR A 97 3.04 -4.28 -5.69
CA THR A 97 3.64 -4.50 -7.01
C THR A 97 3.54 -5.98 -7.40
N MET A 98 3.63 -6.30 -8.70
CA MET A 98 3.60 -7.72 -9.12
C MET A 98 4.65 -8.56 -8.43
N GLU A 99 5.88 -8.07 -8.31
CA GLU A 99 6.95 -8.82 -7.64
C GLU A 99 6.60 -9.13 -6.19
N ILE A 100 5.99 -8.18 -5.47
CA ILE A 100 5.54 -8.38 -4.10
C ILE A 100 4.33 -9.34 -4.06
N LEU A 101 3.44 -9.30 -5.04
CA LEU A 101 2.26 -10.15 -5.11
C LEU A 101 2.61 -11.61 -5.45
N LYS A 102 3.57 -11.84 -6.34
CA LYS A 102 4.14 -13.18 -6.64
C LYS A 102 4.66 -13.84 -5.36
N ILE A 103 5.41 -13.09 -4.56
CA ILE A 103 5.96 -13.58 -3.29
C ILE A 103 4.86 -13.85 -2.26
N ARG A 104 3.89 -12.94 -2.12
CA ARG A 104 2.85 -13.05 -1.08
C ARG A 104 1.77 -14.08 -1.40
N TYR A 105 1.48 -14.31 -2.67
CA TYR A 105 0.41 -15.18 -3.14
C TYR A 105 0.85 -16.02 -4.34
N PRO A 106 1.85 -16.91 -4.17
CA PRO A 106 2.40 -17.71 -5.28
C PRO A 106 1.38 -18.66 -5.91
N ASN A 107 0.32 -19.01 -5.18
CA ASN A 107 -0.77 -19.86 -5.69
C ASN A 107 -1.75 -19.11 -6.62
N ILE A 108 -1.70 -17.77 -6.64
CA ILE A 108 -2.64 -16.91 -7.39
C ILE A 108 -1.92 -16.21 -8.55
N TYR A 109 -0.67 -15.79 -8.32
CA TYR A 109 0.11 -15.04 -9.30
C TYR A 109 1.23 -15.92 -9.82
N ASP A 110 1.25 -16.12 -11.14
CA ASP A 110 2.31 -16.89 -11.80
C ASP A 110 3.63 -16.09 -11.76
N PRO A 111 4.77 -16.71 -11.43
CA PRO A 111 6.07 -16.07 -11.46
C PRO A 111 6.43 -15.44 -12.81
N THR A 112 5.88 -15.97 -13.91
CA THR A 112 6.12 -15.51 -15.29
C THR A 112 5.34 -14.25 -15.67
N TRP A 113 4.40 -13.79 -14.84
CA TRP A 113 3.61 -12.61 -15.17
C TRP A 113 4.43 -11.32 -15.13
N LEU A 114 4.40 -10.58 -16.22
CA LEU A 114 5.04 -9.28 -16.35
C LEU A 114 4.09 -8.16 -15.88
N CYS A 115 4.54 -6.91 -15.98
CA CYS A 115 3.72 -5.76 -15.65
C CYS A 115 2.44 -5.73 -16.50
N PHE A 116 1.28 -5.62 -15.85
CA PHE A 116 -0.02 -5.57 -16.53
C PHE A 116 -0.22 -4.34 -17.44
N ARG A 117 0.66 -3.34 -17.35
CA ARG A 117 0.57 -2.11 -18.15
C ARG A 117 1.32 -2.20 -19.46
N CYS A 118 2.55 -2.73 -19.45
CA CYS A 118 3.39 -2.79 -20.65
C CYS A 118 3.64 -4.21 -21.15
N ASP A 119 3.40 -5.24 -20.32
CA ASP A 119 3.70 -6.66 -20.59
C ASP A 119 5.15 -6.92 -21.05
N CYS A 120 6.06 -6.03 -20.66
CA CYS A 120 7.40 -5.90 -21.22
C CYS A 120 8.52 -6.15 -20.21
N ALA A 121 8.24 -5.93 -18.93
CA ALA A 121 9.18 -6.03 -17.83
C ALA A 121 8.46 -6.35 -16.51
N ASP A 122 9.21 -6.74 -15.48
CA ASP A 122 8.67 -6.98 -14.14
C ASP A 122 8.14 -5.70 -13.50
N GLU A 123 6.98 -5.78 -12.86
CA GLU A 123 6.40 -4.63 -12.16
C GLU A 123 7.05 -4.46 -10.78
N THR A 124 8.15 -3.72 -10.77
CA THR A 124 8.80 -3.23 -9.55
C THR A 124 8.20 -1.88 -9.11
N TYR A 125 8.54 -1.42 -7.91
CA TYR A 125 8.05 -0.12 -7.42
C TYR A 125 8.45 1.03 -8.35
N SER A 126 9.70 1.08 -8.79
CA SER A 126 10.18 2.08 -9.76
C SER A 126 9.51 1.94 -11.11
N HIS A 127 9.33 0.69 -11.58
CA HIS A 127 8.66 0.44 -12.86
C HIS A 127 7.23 0.98 -12.89
N ILE A 128 6.47 0.97 -11.78
CA ILE A 128 5.10 1.53 -11.75
C ILE A 128 5.07 3.01 -12.19
N TRP A 129 6.11 3.77 -11.85
CA TRP A 129 6.22 5.20 -12.12
C TRP A 129 6.80 5.49 -13.51
N GLU A 130 7.72 4.64 -13.97
CA GLU A 130 8.42 4.79 -15.25
C GLU A 130 7.83 3.91 -16.37
N CYS A 131 6.75 3.17 -16.07
CA CYS A 131 6.17 2.20 -16.99
C CYS A 131 5.78 2.89 -18.30
N PRO A 132 6.37 2.49 -19.44
CA PRO A 132 5.97 3.02 -20.72
C PRO A 132 4.52 2.57 -20.96
N THR A 133 3.61 3.54 -21.00
CA THR A 133 2.22 3.29 -21.38
C THR A 133 2.18 3.10 -22.89
N THR A 134 2.70 1.96 -23.37
CA THR A 134 2.49 1.54 -24.76
C THR A 134 1.07 1.03 -24.90
N TRP A 135 0.09 1.94 -24.79
CA TRP A 135 -1.21 1.74 -25.39
C TRP A 135 -1.05 2.08 -26.88
N THR A 136 -0.44 1.18 -27.64
CA THR A 136 -0.64 1.17 -29.09
C THR A 136 -2.07 0.66 -29.33
N LEU A 137 -2.99 1.59 -29.61
CA LEU A 137 -4.21 1.29 -30.35
C LEU A 137 -3.86 0.99 -31.80
#